data_AF-A0A9W9P4S2-F1
#
_entry.id   AF-A0A9W9P4S2-F1
#
_cell.length_a   1.000
_cell.length_b   1.000
_cell.length_c   1.000
_cell.angle_alpha   90.00
_cell.angle_beta   90.00
_cell.angle_gamma   90.00
#
_symmetry.space_group_name_H-M   'P 1'
#
loop_
_entity.id
_entity.type
_entity.pdbx_description
1 polymer ?
#
loop_
_entity_poly.entity_id
_entity_poly.type
_entity_poly.pdbx_seq_one_letter_code
_entity_poly.pdbx_strand_id
1 'polypeptide(L)'
;MEPAAQPPPTLTNPRFTLELEFVSSLANPYYLSHLAVSYPSLLGISRADDKDESSSSPDAQAFAAYLAYLYSYWKTPEYSQFLTHPGPTLRALRLLQEDRFRREIILPQVIEGLAGLGLPHDPATAAAPANDGEAADENAEPHDDQNGSKT
;
A
#
# COMPACT_ATOMS: atom_id res chain seq x y z
N MET A 1 -3.51 9.33 -33.44
CA MET A 1 -2.13 8.80 -33.41
C MET A 1 -2.19 7.56 -32.55
N GLU A 2 -2.31 6.39 -33.18
CA GLU A 2 -2.43 5.10 -32.51
C GLU A 2 -1.05 4.71 -31.96
N PRO A 3 -0.88 4.46 -30.66
CA PRO A 3 0.41 4.03 -30.14
C PRO A 3 0.73 2.65 -30.72
N ALA A 4 1.87 2.55 -31.38
CA ALA A 4 2.34 1.34 -32.04
C ALA A 4 2.26 0.13 -31.10
N ALA A 5 1.50 -0.89 -31.51
CA ALA A 5 1.44 -2.18 -30.83
C ALA A 5 2.86 -2.77 -30.76
N GLN A 6 3.42 -2.78 -29.55
CA GLN A 6 4.71 -3.40 -29.27
C GLN A 6 4.66 -4.88 -29.70
N PRO A 7 5.77 -5.42 -30.24
CA PRO A 7 5.84 -6.84 -30.62
C PRO A 7 5.48 -7.74 -29.42
N PRO A 8 4.95 -8.95 -29.67
CA PRO A 8 4.54 -9.86 -28.61
C PRO A 8 5.71 -10.09 -27.63
N PRO A 9 5.43 -10.16 -26.31
CA PRO A 9 6.47 -10.36 -25.30
C PRO A 9 7.12 -11.72 -25.53
N THR A 10 8.36 -11.71 -25.97
CA THR A 10 9.19 -12.91 -25.97
C THR A 10 10.26 -12.75 -24.91
N LEU A 11 10.52 -13.81 -24.13
CA LEU A 11 11.62 -13.85 -23.14
C LEU A 11 13.01 -13.64 -23.76
N THR A 12 13.10 -13.69 -25.10
CA THR A 12 14.29 -13.37 -25.88
C THR A 12 14.51 -11.86 -26.07
N ASN A 13 13.52 -11.01 -25.75
CA ASN A 13 13.68 -9.57 -25.85
C ASN A 13 14.37 -9.03 -24.57
N PRO A 14 15.57 -8.45 -24.67
CA PRO A 14 16.33 -8.01 -23.49
C PRO A 14 15.61 -6.90 -22.73
N ARG A 15 14.83 -6.05 -23.41
CA ARG A 15 14.05 -5.00 -22.75
C ARG A 15 12.95 -5.59 -21.90
N PHE A 16 12.25 -6.62 -22.39
CA PHE A 16 11.21 -7.30 -21.63
C PHE A 16 11.77 -7.88 -20.33
N THR A 17 12.91 -8.57 -20.40
CA THR A 17 13.56 -9.15 -19.22
C THR A 17 13.97 -8.09 -18.22
N LEU A 18 14.58 -6.98 -18.66
CA LEU A 18 14.95 -5.86 -17.78
C LEU A 18 13.72 -5.21 -17.12
N GLU A 19 12.65 -4.98 -17.89
CA GLU A 19 11.39 -4.45 -17.36
C GLU A 19 10.76 -5.40 -16.35
N LEU A 20 10.78 -6.72 -16.62
CA LEU A 20 10.26 -7.74 -15.74
C LEU A 20 11.02 -7.80 -14.41
N GLU A 21 12.35 -7.83 -14.46
CA GLU A 21 13.21 -7.83 -13.27
C GLU A 21 13.00 -6.58 -12.43
N PHE A 22 12.97 -5.42 -13.09
CA PHE A 22 12.70 -4.14 -12.44
C PHE A 22 11.33 -4.14 -11.77
N VAL A 23 10.27 -4.49 -12.49
CA VAL A 23 8.90 -4.51 -11.95
C VAL A 23 8.76 -5.55 -10.83
N SER A 24 9.43 -6.68 -10.94
CA SER A 24 9.48 -7.69 -9.87
C SER A 24 10.18 -7.16 -8.62
N SER A 25 11.24 -6.35 -8.77
CA SER A 25 11.93 -5.73 -7.63
C SER A 25 11.05 -4.74 -6.85
N LEU A 26 10.08 -4.10 -7.51
CA LEU A 26 9.13 -3.18 -6.86
C LEU A 26 8.16 -3.90 -5.90
N ALA A 27 8.04 -5.23 -6.00
CA ALA A 27 7.29 -6.01 -5.02
C ALA A 27 7.92 -5.95 -3.62
N ASN A 28 9.24 -5.72 -3.55
CA ASN A 28 9.96 -5.64 -2.29
C ASN A 28 9.88 -4.21 -1.72
N PRO A 29 9.21 -4.01 -0.57
CA PRO A 29 9.06 -2.68 0.03
C PRO A 29 10.40 -2.06 0.44
N TYR A 30 11.39 -2.87 0.83
CA TYR A 30 12.72 -2.37 1.19
C TYR A 30 13.51 -1.84 -0.01
N TYR A 31 13.26 -2.38 -1.21
CA TYR A 31 13.85 -1.84 -2.43
C TYR A 31 13.31 -0.45 -2.73
N LEU A 32 12.01 -0.22 -2.50
CA LEU A 32 11.41 1.09 -2.67
C LEU A 32 11.94 2.11 -1.65
N SER A 33 12.18 1.69 -0.41
CA SER A 33 12.87 2.52 0.59
C SER A 33 14.28 2.91 0.13
N HIS A 34 15.05 1.93 -0.40
CA HIS A 34 16.36 2.20 -0.97
C HIS A 34 16.29 3.19 -2.15
N LEU A 35 15.29 3.09 -3.03
CA LEU A 35 15.10 4.06 -4.12
C LEU A 35 14.85 5.47 -3.59
N ALA A 36 14.06 5.63 -2.53
CA ALA A 36 13.80 6.93 -1.92
C ALA A 36 15.04 7.58 -1.30
N VAL A 37 15.91 6.78 -0.67
CA VAL A 37 17.14 7.30 -0.08
C VAL A 37 18.21 7.57 -1.14
N SER A 38 18.39 6.66 -2.10
CA SER A 38 19.46 6.74 -3.10
C SER A 38 19.14 7.70 -4.25
N TYR A 39 17.86 7.88 -4.58
CA TYR A 39 17.42 8.71 -5.72
C TYR A 39 16.26 9.66 -5.35
N PRO A 40 16.43 10.55 -4.37
CA PRO A 40 15.34 11.43 -3.91
C PRO A 40 14.89 12.44 -4.98
N SER A 41 15.80 12.87 -5.88
CA SER A 41 15.48 13.75 -7.02
C SER A 41 14.69 13.04 -8.13
N LEU A 42 14.81 11.71 -8.24
CA LEU A 42 14.09 10.89 -9.22
C LEU A 42 12.64 10.66 -8.79
N LEU A 43 12.41 10.51 -7.49
CA LEU A 43 11.08 10.35 -6.92
C LEU A 43 10.37 11.68 -6.63
N GLY A 44 11.03 12.81 -6.85
CA GLY A 44 10.48 14.15 -6.58
C GLY A 44 10.39 14.50 -5.09
N ILE A 45 11.22 13.88 -4.24
CA ILE A 45 11.22 14.05 -2.78
C ILE A 45 12.01 15.31 -2.38
N SER A 46 13.09 15.65 -3.09
CA SER A 46 14.05 16.69 -2.69
C SER A 46 13.56 18.15 -2.81
N ARG A 47 12.36 18.42 -3.33
CA ARG A 47 11.86 19.80 -3.52
C ARG A 47 10.75 20.14 -2.53
N ALA A 48 11.14 20.73 -1.41
CA ALA A 48 10.22 21.27 -0.41
C ALA A 48 10.01 22.81 -0.52
N ASP A 49 10.86 23.53 -1.26
CA ASP A 49 10.97 24.99 -1.10
C ASP A 49 10.55 25.86 -2.31
N ASP A 50 10.25 25.28 -3.48
CA ASP A 50 9.84 26.06 -4.66
C ASP A 50 8.31 26.15 -4.77
N LYS A 51 7.78 27.38 -4.70
CA LYS A 51 6.34 27.71 -4.80
C LYS A 51 5.72 27.48 -6.19
N ASP A 52 6.50 26.99 -7.16
CA ASP A 52 6.00 26.63 -8.49
C ASP A 52 5.73 25.12 -8.58
N GLU A 53 4.48 24.78 -8.30
CA GLU A 53 3.87 23.44 -8.34
C GLU A 53 4.04 22.73 -9.70
N SER A 54 4.39 23.48 -10.76
CA SER A 54 4.56 22.99 -12.13
C SER A 54 5.97 22.52 -12.50
N SER A 55 6.97 22.61 -11.62
CA SER A 55 8.38 22.32 -11.98
C SER A 55 8.98 21.09 -11.29
N SER A 56 8.29 19.95 -11.40
CA SER A 56 8.94 18.65 -11.17
C SER A 56 10.21 18.54 -12.02
N SER A 57 11.26 17.90 -11.50
CA SER A 57 12.47 17.67 -12.30
C SER A 57 12.08 16.88 -13.56
N PRO A 58 12.72 17.17 -14.72
CA PRO A 58 12.42 16.44 -15.95
C PRO A 58 12.60 14.93 -15.77
N ASP A 59 13.56 14.52 -14.95
CA ASP A 59 13.82 13.12 -14.61
C ASP A 59 12.68 12.49 -13.79
N ALA A 60 12.15 13.21 -12.79
CA ALA A 60 11.02 12.71 -12.01
C ALA A 60 9.75 12.58 -12.85
N GLN A 61 9.52 13.53 -13.77
CA GLN A 61 8.40 13.46 -14.71
C GLN A 61 8.55 12.29 -15.68
N ALA A 62 9.75 12.07 -16.22
CA ALA A 62 10.04 10.94 -17.10
C ALA A 62 9.87 9.60 -16.36
N PHE A 63 10.32 9.53 -15.11
CA PHE A 63 10.17 8.33 -14.28
C PHE A 63 8.70 8.04 -13.95
N ALA A 64 7.91 9.05 -13.58
CA ALA A 64 6.47 8.89 -13.37
C ALA A 64 5.76 8.37 -14.62
N ALA A 65 6.07 8.94 -15.79
CA ALA A 65 5.53 8.47 -17.07
C ALA A 65 5.94 7.03 -17.38
N TYR A 66 7.18 6.65 -17.06
CA TYR A 66 7.65 5.28 -17.22
C TYR A 66 6.94 4.29 -16.29
N LEU A 67 6.71 4.64 -15.02
CA LEU A 67 5.91 3.84 -14.10
C LEU A 67 4.47 3.68 -14.60
N ALA A 68 3.89 4.72 -15.21
CA ALA A 68 2.54 4.67 -15.75
C ALA A 68 2.45 3.69 -16.95
N TYR A 69 3.47 3.73 -17.83
CA TYR A 69 3.65 2.74 -18.88
C TYR A 69 3.71 1.32 -18.30
N LEU A 70 4.58 1.08 -17.30
CA LEU A 70 4.71 -0.23 -16.66
C LEU A 70 3.40 -0.71 -16.04
N TYR A 71 2.68 0.15 -15.31
CA TYR A 71 1.40 -0.22 -14.71
C TYR A 71 0.36 -0.61 -15.78
N SER A 72 0.27 0.15 -16.89
CA SER A 72 -0.68 -0.16 -17.97
C SER A 72 -0.34 -1.48 -18.68
N TYR A 73 0.95 -1.74 -18.88
CA TYR A 73 1.47 -2.91 -19.58
C TYR A 73 1.33 -4.17 -18.73
N TRP A 74 1.83 -4.16 -17.50
CA TRP A 74 1.87 -5.32 -16.62
C TRP A 74 0.53 -5.68 -15.97
N LYS A 75 -0.49 -4.81 -16.09
CA LYS A 75 -1.85 -5.07 -15.61
C LYS A 75 -2.61 -6.05 -16.51
N THR A 76 -2.26 -6.16 -17.79
CA THR A 76 -3.00 -7.06 -18.69
C THR A 76 -2.60 -8.53 -18.42
N PRO A 77 -3.55 -9.47 -18.54
CA PRO A 77 -3.34 -10.87 -18.15
C PRO A 77 -2.23 -11.55 -18.96
N GLU A 78 -1.97 -11.09 -20.18
CA GLU A 78 -0.94 -11.61 -21.07
C GLU A 78 0.48 -11.39 -20.52
N TYR A 79 0.70 -10.31 -19.77
CA TYR A 79 2.00 -9.97 -19.18
C TYR A 79 2.06 -10.30 -17.69
N SER A 80 0.95 -10.13 -16.96
CA SER A 80 0.92 -10.37 -15.52
C SER A 80 1.24 -11.81 -15.12
N GLN A 81 1.05 -12.77 -16.04
CA GLN A 81 1.39 -14.19 -15.84
C GLN A 81 2.89 -14.43 -15.58
N PHE A 82 3.76 -13.51 -16.01
CA PHE A 82 5.21 -13.62 -15.79
C PHE A 82 5.64 -13.06 -14.43
N LEU A 83 4.75 -12.38 -13.70
CA LEU A 83 5.05 -11.84 -12.39
C LEU A 83 4.90 -12.93 -11.32
N THR A 84 5.93 -13.11 -10.49
CA THR A 84 5.86 -14.02 -9.32
C THR A 84 4.86 -13.55 -8.27
N HIS A 85 4.75 -12.23 -8.08
CA HIS A 85 3.90 -11.60 -7.07
C HIS A 85 3.06 -10.47 -7.69
N PRO A 86 2.06 -10.77 -8.53
CA PRO A 86 1.31 -9.76 -9.28
C PRO A 86 0.58 -8.78 -8.35
N GLY A 87 0.03 -9.24 -7.22
CA GLY A 87 -0.66 -8.37 -6.25
C GLY A 87 0.24 -7.28 -5.65
N PRO A 88 1.32 -7.65 -4.91
CA PRO A 88 2.27 -6.69 -4.34
C PRO A 88 2.89 -5.76 -5.40
N THR A 89 3.30 -6.30 -6.54
CA THR A 89 3.89 -5.52 -7.64
C THR A 89 2.93 -4.46 -8.18
N LEU A 90 1.69 -4.85 -8.53
CA LEU A 90 0.71 -3.91 -9.07
C LEU A 90 0.25 -2.89 -8.03
N ARG A 91 0.17 -3.30 -6.75
CA ARG A 91 -0.09 -2.38 -5.64
C ARG A 91 1.02 -1.34 -5.50
N ALA A 92 2.29 -1.77 -5.51
CA ALA A 92 3.43 -0.86 -5.45
C ALA A 92 3.46 0.11 -6.64
N LEU A 93 3.28 -0.39 -7.86
CA LEU A 93 3.21 0.43 -9.08
C LEU A 93 2.08 1.47 -9.01
N ARG A 94 0.91 1.10 -8.50
CA ARG A 94 -0.22 2.02 -8.30
C ARG A 94 0.12 3.10 -7.27
N LEU A 95 0.66 2.71 -6.11
CA LEU A 95 1.00 3.65 -5.04
C LEU A 95 2.13 4.61 -5.48
N LEU A 96 3.11 4.11 -6.23
CA LEU A 96 4.18 4.94 -6.81
C LEU A 96 3.67 5.98 -7.83
N GLN A 97 2.42 5.92 -8.30
CA GLN A 97 1.83 7.00 -9.09
C GLN A 97 1.45 8.20 -8.23
N GLU A 98 1.21 8.01 -6.93
CA GLU A 98 0.81 9.07 -6.02
C GLU A 98 2.05 9.82 -5.52
N ASP A 99 2.17 11.11 -5.84
CA ASP A 99 3.31 11.93 -5.42
C ASP A 99 3.47 12.00 -3.90
N ARG A 100 2.35 11.95 -3.17
CA ARG A 100 2.34 11.86 -1.71
C ARG A 100 3.05 10.60 -1.23
N PHE A 101 2.72 9.44 -1.81
CA PHE A 101 3.33 8.17 -1.42
C PHE A 101 4.83 8.15 -1.69
N ARG A 102 5.30 8.72 -2.83
CA ARG A 102 6.73 8.83 -3.11
C ARG A 102 7.50 9.58 -2.03
N ARG A 103 6.89 10.59 -1.42
CA ARG A 103 7.49 11.36 -0.32
C ARG A 103 7.44 10.60 1.00
N GLU A 104 6.35 9.88 1.26
CA GLU A 104 6.13 9.16 2.52
C GLU A 104 6.86 7.81 2.58
N ILE A 105 7.30 7.25 1.44
CA ILE A 105 7.96 5.92 1.38
C ILE A 105 9.32 5.85 2.09
N ILE A 106 9.92 7.00 2.41
CA ILE A 106 11.11 7.09 3.25
C ILE A 106 10.81 6.71 4.72
N LEU A 107 9.54 6.79 5.12
CA LEU A 107 9.11 6.55 6.49
C LEU A 107 8.99 5.04 6.76
N PRO A 108 9.63 4.51 7.82
CA PRO A 108 9.58 3.09 8.16
C PRO A 108 8.16 2.53 8.28
N GLN A 109 7.22 3.30 8.85
CA GLN A 109 5.84 2.86 9.01
C GLN A 109 5.13 2.58 7.67
N VAL A 110 5.49 3.29 6.60
CA VAL A 110 4.91 3.08 5.26
C VAL A 110 5.44 1.79 4.65
N ILE A 111 6.73 1.50 4.87
CA ILE A 111 7.39 0.27 4.43
C ILE A 111 6.81 -0.94 5.16
N GLU A 112 6.61 -0.85 6.47
CA GLU A 112 5.97 -1.91 7.28
C GLU A 112 4.53 -2.19 6.84
N GLY A 113 3.75 -1.13 6.59
CA GLY A 113 2.40 -1.25 6.04
C GLY A 113 2.35 -1.87 4.64
N LEU A 114 3.35 -1.59 3.80
CA LEU A 114 3.46 -2.19 2.47
C LEU A 114 3.94 -3.64 2.51
N ALA A 115 4.85 -3.98 3.44
CA ALA A 115 5.34 -5.33 3.68
C ALA A 115 4.26 -6.29 4.22
N GLY A 116 3.08 -5.77 4.56
CA GLY A 116 2.06 -6.55 5.28
C GLY A 116 2.48 -6.89 6.71
N LEU A 117 3.51 -6.20 7.23
CA LEU A 117 4.00 -6.31 8.61
C LEU A 117 3.26 -5.34 9.55
N GLY A 118 2.35 -4.52 9.01
CA GLY A 118 1.57 -3.55 9.77
C GLY A 118 0.62 -4.21 10.76
N LEU A 119 0.98 -4.11 12.04
CA LEU A 119 0.07 -4.10 13.18
C LEU A 119 -1.15 -3.21 12.85
N PRO A 120 -2.37 -3.56 13.32
CA PRO A 120 -3.56 -2.78 13.03
C PRO A 120 -3.37 -1.34 13.52
N HIS A 121 -3.19 -0.41 12.57
CA HIS A 121 -3.32 1.02 12.84
C HIS A 121 -4.81 1.32 12.92
N ASP A 122 -5.39 0.98 14.07
CA ASP A 122 -6.74 1.36 14.43
C ASP A 122 -6.63 2.54 15.40
N PRO A 123 -6.80 3.79 14.96
CA PRO A 123 -6.82 4.95 15.86
C PRO A 123 -8.04 4.92 16.81
N ALA A 124 -8.93 3.92 16.71
CA ALA A 124 -10.16 3.82 17.50
C ALA A 124 -10.06 2.93 18.75
N THR A 125 -9.04 2.08 18.91
CA THR A 125 -9.01 1.12 20.04
C THR A 125 -8.30 1.62 21.31
N ALA A 126 -7.87 2.88 21.35
CA ALA A 126 -7.32 3.53 22.55
C ALA A 126 -8.35 4.37 23.32
N ALA A 127 -9.65 4.16 23.09
CA ALA A 127 -10.70 4.74 23.92
C ALA A 127 -11.03 3.77 25.08
N ALA A 128 -10.49 4.11 26.25
CA ALA A 128 -10.87 3.74 27.62
C ALA A 128 -11.96 2.66 27.83
N PRO A 129 -11.75 1.68 28.73
CA PRO A 129 -12.89 1.13 29.45
C PRO A 129 -13.44 2.26 30.34
N ALA A 130 -14.56 2.82 29.93
CA ALA A 130 -15.43 3.60 30.81
C ALA A 130 -15.73 2.73 32.03
N ASN A 131 -15.24 3.16 33.19
CA ASN A 131 -15.62 2.60 34.47
C ASN A 131 -17.00 3.18 34.78
N ASP A 132 -18.04 2.53 34.25
CA ASP A 132 -19.43 2.89 34.48
C ASP A 132 -19.86 2.46 35.89
N GLY A 133 -20.16 3.47 36.71
CA GLY A 133 -21.38 3.47 37.53
C GLY A 133 -21.49 2.47 38.67
N GLU A 134 -20.84 2.79 39.78
CA GLU A 134 -21.33 2.47 41.12
C GLU A 134 -22.69 3.18 41.33
N ALA A 135 -23.79 2.42 41.39
CA ALA A 135 -24.94 2.57 42.32
C ALA A 135 -26.21 1.83 41.84
N ALA A 136 -26.64 0.83 42.63
CA ALA A 136 -28.03 0.43 42.94
C ALA A 136 -27.96 -1.00 43.51
N ASP A 137 -27.91 -1.20 44.83
CA ASP A 137 -29.08 -1.39 45.71
C ASP A 137 -30.14 -2.33 45.10
N GLU A 138 -30.02 -3.62 45.41
CA GLU A 138 -31.14 -4.57 45.38
C GLU A 138 -30.97 -5.55 46.56
N ASN A 139 -31.51 -5.14 47.70
CA ASN A 139 -31.82 -6.02 48.82
C ASN A 139 -33.34 -6.24 48.79
N ALA A 140 -33.79 -7.32 48.15
CA ALA A 140 -35.18 -7.78 48.24
C ALA A 140 -35.26 -9.27 47.84
N GLU A 141 -35.23 -10.15 48.85
CA GLU A 141 -35.73 -11.51 48.71
C GLU A 141 -37.22 -11.49 48.30
N PRO A 142 -37.63 -12.45 47.46
CA PRO A 142 -38.88 -13.13 47.75
C PRO A 142 -38.67 -14.65 47.71
N HIS A 143 -38.84 -15.25 48.88
CA HIS A 143 -39.06 -16.68 49.05
C HIS A 143 -40.57 -16.90 49.08
N ASP A 144 -41.15 -17.56 48.06
CA ASP A 144 -42.39 -18.34 48.25
C ASP A 144 -42.62 -19.33 47.09
N ASP A 145 -42.67 -20.60 47.51
CA ASP A 145 -43.49 -21.73 47.05
C ASP A 145 -43.65 -22.11 45.57
N GLN A 146 -43.15 -23.31 45.25
CA GLN A 146 -43.81 -24.23 44.33
C GLN A 146 -43.90 -25.66 44.90
N ASN A 147 -45.03 -25.92 45.56
CA ASN A 147 -45.99 -27.01 45.29
C ASN A 147 -45.47 -28.41 44.88
N GLY A 148 -45.74 -29.41 45.73
CA GLY A 148 -45.69 -30.84 45.41
C GLY A 148 -46.92 -31.60 45.93
N SER A 149 -47.75 -32.07 44.99
CA SER A 149 -49.05 -32.76 45.15
C SER A 149 -49.11 -33.96 46.11
N LYS A 150 -50.11 -33.90 47.00
CA LYS A 150 -51.23 -34.85 47.17
C LYS A 150 -51.18 -36.17 46.37
N THR A 151 -51.00 -37.30 47.08
CA THR A 151 -51.95 -38.43 47.25
C THR A 151 -51.41 -39.42 48.26
#